data_AF-A0A930MR27-F1
#
_entry.id   AF-A0A930MR27-F1
#
_cell.length_a   1.000
_cell.length_b   1.000
_cell.length_c   1.000
_cell.angle_alpha   90.00
_cell.angle_beta   90.00
_cell.angle_gamma   90.00
#
_symmetry.space_group_name_H-M   'P 1'
#
loop_
_entity.id
_entity.type
_entity.pdbx_description
1 polymer ?
#
loop_
_entity_poly.entity_id
_entity_poly.type
_entity_poly.pdbx_seq_one_letter_code
_entity_poly.pdbx_strand_id
1 'polypeptide(L)'
;LKTSDHVSRYRIRILQEVQDIRQNKERFRLLCDDAVRRQLADSMDAAEYRMKASLQAIEEIYRGLDDMFAQIDRRHNQYVRASYERALYLQQEGSARTESMIAGILMAVAEAHDQRRDIDELPCIFRLQTTNMLLPSSRYVPRKKRVLRPNTDIPIRSIDETLRERVRRESAERVARSISRQKIETWILNVLGQRSSMKIGELLALLRETESPDLLQLLYVYLYGYDDWAKYRLGKNKEIEEQDTVRYSNRTVRRKGKIK
;
A
#
# COMPACT_ATOMS: atom_id res chain seq x y z
N LEU A 1 -17.40 -4.94 -1.37
CA LEU A 1 -17.92 -3.71 -0.71
C LEU A 1 -18.53 -2.69 -1.67
N LYS A 2 -18.04 -2.48 -2.90
CA LYS A 2 -18.68 -1.57 -3.89
C LYS A 2 -19.71 -2.26 -4.80
N THR A 3 -20.62 -3.03 -4.21
CA THR A 3 -21.79 -3.58 -4.91
C THR A 3 -22.93 -2.56 -4.85
N SER A 4 -23.97 -2.74 -5.67
CA SER A 4 -25.14 -1.85 -5.79
C SER A 4 -25.89 -1.60 -4.47
N ASP A 5 -25.64 -2.42 -3.45
CA ASP A 5 -26.18 -2.32 -2.10
C ASP A 5 -25.13 -1.82 -1.08
N HIS A 6 -24.52 -0.68 -1.37
CA HIS A 6 -23.51 -0.08 -0.49
C HIS A 6 -24.20 0.66 0.67
N VAL A 7 -23.88 0.29 1.91
CA VAL A 7 -24.44 0.88 3.15
C VAL A 7 -24.41 2.42 3.18
N SER A 8 -23.39 3.05 2.59
CA SER A 8 -23.32 4.52 2.47
C SER A 8 -24.45 5.16 1.66
N ARG A 9 -25.10 4.45 0.75
CA ARG A 9 -26.21 4.99 -0.06
C ARG A 9 -27.35 5.46 0.83
N TYR A 10 -27.61 4.72 1.90
CA TYR A 10 -28.68 5.00 2.85
C TYR A 10 -28.25 5.90 4.00
N ARG A 11 -26.96 6.25 4.10
CA ARG A 11 -26.39 7.01 5.23
C ARG A 11 -27.16 8.29 5.53
N ILE A 12 -27.42 9.11 4.52
CA ILE A 12 -28.11 10.39 4.71
C ILE A 12 -29.52 10.16 5.28
N ARG A 13 -30.25 9.20 4.70
CA ARG A 13 -31.60 8.85 5.13
C ARG A 13 -31.64 8.28 6.55
N ILE A 14 -30.69 7.41 6.89
CA ILE A 14 -30.58 6.81 8.23
C ILE A 14 -30.25 7.88 9.28
N LEU A 15 -29.30 8.77 8.99
CA LEU A 15 -28.95 9.86 9.91
C LEU A 15 -30.11 10.85 10.08
N GLN A 16 -30.86 11.14 9.01
CA GLN A 16 -32.07 11.96 9.08
C GLN A 16 -33.13 11.32 9.98
N GLU A 17 -33.44 10.03 9.79
CA GLU A 17 -34.42 9.33 10.64
C GLU A 17 -33.98 9.27 12.11
N VAL A 18 -32.69 9.02 12.39
CA VAL A 18 -32.16 9.06 13.76
C VAL A 18 -32.34 10.44 14.39
N GLN A 19 -32.07 11.49 13.62
CA GLN A 19 -32.20 12.86 14.08
C GLN A 19 -33.68 13.26 14.28
N ASP A 20 -34.56 12.82 13.39
CA ASP A 20 -36.02 13.03 13.49
C ASP A 20 -36.61 12.33 14.72
N ILE A 21 -36.17 11.10 15.00
CA ILE A 21 -36.56 10.36 16.21
C ILE A 21 -36.07 11.10 17.47
N ARG A 22 -34.85 11.63 17.47
CA ARG A 22 -34.32 12.39 18.63
C ARG A 22 -35.06 13.71 18.86
N GLN A 23 -35.48 14.41 17.80
CA GLN A 23 -36.12 15.71 17.89
C GLN A 23 -37.62 15.61 18.20
N ASN A 24 -38.27 14.54 17.75
CA ASN A 24 -39.69 14.32 17.96
C ASN A 24 -39.96 13.56 19.27
N LYS A 25 -40.36 14.28 20.32
CA LYS A 25 -40.65 13.73 21.66
C LYS A 25 -41.71 12.63 21.64
N GLU A 26 -42.74 12.76 20.81
CA GLU A 26 -43.82 11.77 20.71
C GLU A 26 -43.31 10.45 20.10
N ARG A 27 -42.55 10.53 19.00
CA ARG A 27 -41.92 9.35 18.39
C ARG A 27 -40.94 8.68 19.34
N PHE A 28 -40.11 9.46 20.03
CA PHE A 28 -39.15 8.92 20.99
C PHE A 28 -39.85 8.22 22.17
N ARG A 29 -40.93 8.80 22.68
CA ARG A 29 -41.73 8.21 23.76
C ARG A 29 -42.38 6.90 23.34
N LEU A 30 -42.98 6.85 22.14
CA LEU A 30 -43.54 5.62 21.57
C LEU A 30 -42.47 4.52 21.42
N LEU A 31 -41.25 4.89 21.04
CA LEU A 31 -40.13 3.98 20.90
C LEU A 31 -39.71 3.37 22.26
N CYS A 32 -39.74 4.19 23.32
CA CYS A 32 -39.43 3.74 24.68
C CYS A 32 -40.55 2.88 25.26
N ASP A 33 -41.82 3.25 25.04
CA ASP A 33 -42.98 2.44 25.43
C ASP A 33 -42.95 1.06 24.76
N ASP A 34 -42.62 0.98 23.47
CA ASP A 34 -42.46 -0.29 22.75
C ASP A 34 -41.30 -1.12 23.32
N ALA A 35 -40.19 -0.48 23.72
CA ALA A 35 -39.07 -1.17 24.35
C ALA A 35 -39.45 -1.78 25.71
N VAL A 36 -40.22 -1.08 26.54
CA VAL A 36 -40.72 -1.61 27.82
C VAL A 36 -41.73 -2.74 27.57
N ARG A 37 -42.68 -2.56 26.63
CA ARG A 37 -43.67 -3.60 26.27
C ARG A 37 -43.01 -4.89 25.78
N ARG A 38 -41.91 -4.78 25.04
CA ARG A 38 -41.12 -5.92 24.54
C ARG A 38 -40.11 -6.47 25.55
N GLN A 39 -40.10 -5.95 26.79
CA GLN A 39 -39.16 -6.35 27.84
C GLN A 39 -37.69 -6.15 27.43
N LEU A 40 -37.42 -5.17 26.56
CA LEU A 40 -36.07 -4.76 26.19
C LEU A 40 -35.46 -3.81 27.24
N ALA A 41 -36.25 -3.32 28.19
CA ALA A 41 -35.84 -2.52 29.33
C ALA A 41 -36.80 -2.70 30.51
N ASP A 42 -36.27 -2.68 31.73
CA ASP A 42 -37.01 -2.97 32.96
C ASP A 42 -37.87 -1.81 33.46
N SER A 43 -37.58 -0.58 33.02
CA SER A 43 -38.28 0.64 33.40
C SER A 43 -38.27 1.65 32.27
N MET A 44 -39.15 2.65 32.35
CA MET A 44 -39.20 3.73 31.37
C MET A 44 -37.90 4.53 31.31
N ASP A 45 -37.29 4.81 32.48
CA ASP A 45 -36.00 5.51 32.55
C ASP A 45 -34.86 4.67 31.94
N ALA A 46 -34.86 3.36 32.17
CA ALA A 46 -33.91 2.45 31.54
C ALA A 46 -34.10 2.37 30.03
N ALA A 47 -35.35 2.40 29.56
CA ALA A 47 -35.69 2.42 28.13
C ALA A 47 -35.19 3.71 27.47
N GLU A 48 -35.43 4.88 28.08
CA GLU A 48 -34.93 6.14 27.57
C GLU A 48 -33.41 6.17 27.45
N TYR A 49 -32.70 5.70 28.50
CA TYR A 49 -31.25 5.66 28.51
C TYR A 49 -30.71 4.75 27.39
N ARG A 50 -31.23 3.52 27.29
CA ARG A 50 -30.85 2.56 26.23
C ARG A 50 -31.12 3.11 24.85
N MET A 51 -32.25 3.77 24.66
CA MET A 51 -32.67 4.25 23.36
C MET A 51 -31.83 5.46 22.92
N LYS A 52 -31.53 6.40 23.84
CA LYS A 52 -30.56 7.49 23.60
C LYS A 52 -29.19 6.95 23.24
N ALA A 53 -28.68 5.97 23.99
CA ALA A 53 -27.39 5.34 23.73
C ALA A 53 -27.36 4.62 22.36
N SER A 54 -28.44 3.93 22.01
CA SER A 54 -28.56 3.22 20.72
C SER A 54 -28.59 4.19 19.54
N LEU A 55 -29.39 5.26 19.62
CA LEU A 55 -29.43 6.30 18.58
C LEU A 55 -28.07 6.99 18.41
N GLN A 56 -27.37 7.24 19.52
CA GLN A 56 -26.02 7.80 19.48
C GLN A 56 -25.01 6.83 18.85
N ALA A 57 -25.07 5.54 19.19
CA ALA A 57 -24.20 4.53 18.59
C ALA A 57 -24.42 4.41 17.07
N ILE A 58 -25.68 4.44 16.62
CA ILE A 58 -26.00 4.46 15.19
C ILE A 58 -25.39 5.70 14.53
N GLU A 59 -25.56 6.88 15.12
CA GLU A 59 -24.99 8.13 14.59
C GLU A 59 -23.46 8.06 14.47
N GLU A 60 -22.77 7.56 15.50
CA GLU A 60 -21.31 7.41 15.52
C GLU A 60 -20.81 6.42 14.46
N ILE A 61 -21.45 5.24 14.34
CA ILE A 61 -21.11 4.23 13.33
C ILE A 61 -21.22 4.81 11.92
N TYR A 62 -22.33 5.50 11.62
CA TYR A 62 -22.57 6.06 10.29
C TYR A 62 -21.74 7.32 10.00
N ARG A 63 -21.28 8.05 11.02
CA ARG A 63 -20.31 9.14 10.84
C ARG A 63 -18.89 8.62 10.61
N GLY A 64 -18.45 7.61 11.36
CA GLY A 64 -17.12 6.99 11.24
C GLY A 64 -16.94 6.04 10.06
N LEU A 65 -18.00 5.84 9.26
CA LEU A 65 -18.02 4.89 8.14
C LEU A 65 -16.99 5.23 7.05
N ASP A 66 -16.75 6.52 6.78
CA ASP A 66 -15.74 6.95 5.80
C ASP A 66 -14.32 6.63 6.26
N ASP A 67 -14.02 6.84 7.54
CA ASP A 67 -12.72 6.54 8.13
C ASP A 67 -12.47 5.02 8.13
N MET A 68 -13.50 4.23 8.43
CA MET A 68 -13.43 2.78 8.32
C MET A 68 -13.13 2.34 6.89
N PHE A 69 -13.78 2.93 5.87
CA PHE A 69 -13.44 2.61 4.48
C PHE A 69 -12.04 3.03 4.09
N ALA A 70 -11.59 4.21 4.52
CA ALA A 70 -10.22 4.65 4.28
C ALA A 70 -9.20 3.69 4.90
N GLN A 71 -9.47 3.17 6.09
CA GLN A 71 -8.64 2.14 6.74
C GLN A 71 -8.67 0.81 5.99
N ILE A 72 -9.84 0.37 5.52
CA ILE A 72 -9.97 -0.86 4.72
C ILE A 72 -9.19 -0.73 3.42
N ASP A 73 -9.37 0.37 2.67
CA ASP A 73 -8.65 0.62 1.42
C ASP A 73 -7.13 0.72 1.67
N ARG A 74 -6.71 1.37 2.76
CA ARG A 74 -5.29 1.45 3.15
C ARG A 74 -4.70 0.07 3.44
N ARG A 75 -5.38 -0.75 4.25
CA ARG A 75 -4.94 -2.12 4.55
C ARG A 75 -4.90 -2.98 3.29
N HIS A 76 -5.93 -2.88 2.45
CA HIS A 76 -5.97 -3.61 1.19
C HIS A 76 -4.76 -3.26 0.31
N ASN A 77 -4.44 -1.97 0.15
CA ASN A 77 -3.27 -1.53 -0.61
C ASN A 77 -1.95 -2.01 0.02
N GLN A 78 -1.85 -2.02 1.35
CA GLN A 78 -0.69 -2.59 2.06
C GLN A 78 -0.54 -4.09 1.78
N TYR A 79 -1.63 -4.85 1.81
CA TYR A 79 -1.63 -6.27 1.48
C TYR A 79 -1.24 -6.51 0.03
N VAL A 80 -1.82 -5.78 -0.91
CA VAL A 80 -1.48 -5.88 -2.35
C VAL A 80 0.01 -5.58 -2.56
N ARG A 81 0.53 -4.54 -1.90
CA ARG A 81 1.95 -4.18 -1.98
C ARG A 81 2.85 -5.26 -1.40
N ALA A 82 2.54 -5.77 -0.20
CA ALA A 82 3.33 -6.82 0.45
C ALA A 82 3.32 -8.12 -0.38
N SER A 83 2.16 -8.50 -0.91
CA SER A 83 2.03 -9.66 -1.81
C SER A 83 2.83 -9.46 -3.10
N TYR A 84 2.84 -8.25 -3.66
CA TYR A 84 3.66 -7.93 -4.83
C TYR A 84 5.17 -7.99 -4.52
N GLU A 85 5.62 -7.36 -3.44
CA GLU A 85 7.02 -7.41 -3.01
C GLU A 85 7.47 -8.86 -2.77
N ARG A 86 6.60 -9.69 -2.19
CA ARG A 86 6.83 -11.12 -2.03
C ARG A 86 6.90 -11.87 -3.37
N ALA A 87 6.01 -11.58 -4.32
CA ALA A 87 6.04 -12.19 -5.64
C ALA A 87 7.30 -11.79 -6.43
N LEU A 88 7.72 -10.52 -6.32
CA LEU A 88 8.95 -10.01 -6.91
C LEU A 88 10.17 -10.72 -6.32
N TYR A 89 10.20 -10.89 -5.00
CA TYR A 89 11.25 -11.64 -4.31
C TYR A 89 11.33 -13.09 -4.79
N LEU A 90 10.21 -13.82 -4.85
CA LEU A 90 10.16 -15.21 -5.34
C LEU A 90 10.52 -15.31 -6.82
N GLN A 91 10.12 -14.35 -7.67
CA GLN A 91 10.54 -14.31 -9.08
C GLN A 91 12.06 -14.05 -9.22
N GLN A 92 12.66 -13.35 -8.26
CA GLN A 92 14.09 -13.07 -8.23
C GLN A 92 14.93 -14.24 -7.68
N GLU A 93 14.32 -15.26 -7.07
CA GLU A 93 15.01 -16.50 -6.65
C GLU A 93 15.65 -17.25 -7.84
N GLY A 94 15.19 -17.02 -9.08
CA GLY A 94 15.79 -17.57 -10.30
C GLY A 94 16.94 -16.77 -10.92
N SER A 95 17.23 -15.55 -10.43
CA SER A 95 18.32 -14.72 -10.94
C SER A 95 19.45 -14.67 -9.92
N ALA A 96 20.63 -15.15 -10.32
CA ALA A 96 21.85 -15.23 -9.51
C ALA A 96 22.36 -13.85 -9.05
N ARG A 97 21.73 -13.26 -8.03
CA ARG A 97 22.24 -12.11 -7.28
C ARG A 97 22.51 -12.51 -5.85
N THR A 98 23.46 -11.81 -5.23
CA THR A 98 23.89 -12.02 -3.84
C THR A 98 22.73 -12.13 -2.85
N GLU A 99 21.62 -11.42 -3.07
CA GLU A 99 20.44 -11.44 -2.18
C GLU A 99 19.70 -12.79 -2.20
N SER A 100 19.51 -13.40 -3.38
CA SER A 100 18.88 -14.73 -3.50
C SER A 100 19.82 -15.85 -3.02
N MET A 101 21.13 -15.69 -3.20
CA MET A 101 22.14 -16.57 -2.58
C MET A 101 22.11 -16.47 -1.05
N ILE A 102 22.07 -15.26 -0.49
CA ILE A 102 21.99 -15.06 0.97
C ILE A 102 20.69 -15.65 1.52
N ALA A 103 19.56 -15.42 0.84
CA ALA A 103 18.28 -16.01 1.20
C ALA A 103 18.29 -17.54 1.20
N GLY A 104 18.81 -18.15 0.12
CA GLY A 104 18.93 -19.61 0.02
C GLY A 104 19.81 -20.20 1.11
N ILE A 105 20.91 -19.52 1.45
CA ILE A 105 21.81 -19.94 2.53
C ILE A 105 21.11 -19.84 3.89
N LEU A 106 20.36 -18.77 4.16
CA LEU A 106 19.59 -18.63 5.40
C LEU A 106 18.49 -19.68 5.54
N MET A 107 17.81 -20.02 4.43
CA MET A 107 16.81 -21.09 4.41
C MET A 107 17.44 -22.46 4.68
N ALA A 108 18.57 -22.78 4.05
CA ALA A 108 19.29 -24.02 4.29
C ALA A 108 19.76 -24.14 5.76
N VAL A 109 20.24 -23.04 6.35
CA VAL A 109 20.60 -22.97 7.78
C VAL A 109 19.38 -23.25 8.68
N ALA A 110 18.24 -22.64 8.38
CA ALA A 110 17.01 -22.84 9.15
C ALA A 110 16.51 -24.29 9.07
N GLU A 111 16.52 -24.89 7.88
CA GLU A 111 16.12 -26.29 7.69
C GLU A 111 17.07 -27.27 8.40
N ALA A 112 18.38 -27.03 8.34
CA ALA A 112 19.34 -27.86 9.05
C ALA A 112 19.20 -27.73 10.58
N HIS A 113 18.95 -26.52 11.08
CA HIS A 113 18.65 -26.29 12.49
C HIS A 113 17.38 -27.06 12.93
N ASP A 114 16.30 -26.98 12.17
CA ASP A 114 15.05 -27.71 12.46
C ASP A 114 15.27 -29.24 12.43
N GLN A 115 16.15 -29.72 11.56
CA GLN A 115 16.54 -31.13 11.45
C GLN A 115 17.65 -31.55 12.44
N ARG A 116 18.14 -30.64 13.30
CA ARG A 116 19.29 -30.84 14.21
C ARG A 116 20.53 -31.40 13.49
N ARG A 117 20.78 -30.93 12.27
CA ARG A 117 21.98 -31.24 11.50
C ARG A 117 22.89 -30.03 11.51
N ASP A 118 24.17 -30.25 11.77
CA ASP A 118 25.19 -29.24 11.56
C ASP A 118 25.52 -29.14 10.07
N ILE A 119 25.80 -27.91 9.61
CA ILE A 119 26.28 -27.67 8.26
C ILE A 119 27.78 -27.37 8.35
N ASP A 120 28.58 -28.41 8.26
CA ASP A 120 30.05 -28.35 8.44
C ASP A 120 30.77 -27.49 7.39
N GLU A 121 30.13 -27.24 6.25
CA GLU A 121 30.69 -26.49 5.12
C GLU A 121 30.52 -24.97 5.28
N LEU A 122 29.58 -24.52 6.12
CA LEU A 122 29.23 -23.11 6.32
C LEU A 122 30.38 -22.27 6.90
N PRO A 123 31.13 -22.75 7.91
CA PRO A 123 32.33 -22.08 8.44
C PRO A 123 33.46 -21.92 7.41
N CYS A 124 33.50 -22.79 6.39
CA CYS A 124 34.50 -22.74 5.33
C CYS A 124 34.16 -21.69 4.27
N ILE A 125 32.88 -21.36 4.10
CA ILE A 125 32.39 -20.39 3.11
C ILE A 125 32.25 -19.00 3.74
N PHE A 126 31.79 -18.93 4.99
CA PHE A 126 31.54 -17.69 5.72
C PHE A 126 32.31 -17.69 7.04
N ARG A 127 32.96 -16.56 7.35
CA ARG A 127 33.52 -16.32 8.69
C ARG A 127 32.38 -16.00 9.65
N LEU A 128 31.72 -17.03 10.16
CA LEU A 128 30.64 -16.90 11.14
C LEU A 128 31.21 -16.47 12.50
N GLN A 129 30.71 -15.36 13.04
CA GLN A 129 31.00 -14.95 14.43
C GLN A 129 29.77 -15.20 15.29
N THR A 130 29.89 -16.13 16.23
CA THR A 130 28.92 -16.31 17.30
C THR A 130 29.01 -15.12 18.25
N THR A 131 27.95 -14.30 18.29
CA THR A 131 27.89 -13.15 19.20
C THR A 131 26.97 -13.50 20.35
N ASN A 132 27.55 -13.80 21.52
CA ASN A 132 26.76 -14.04 22.72
C ASN A 132 26.11 -12.74 23.21
N MET A 133 24.80 -12.79 23.45
CA MET A 133 23.99 -11.62 23.74
C MET A 133 24.29 -11.13 25.17
N LEU A 134 24.85 -9.92 25.24
CA LEU A 134 25.06 -9.08 26.43
C LEU A 134 26.35 -9.36 27.22
N LEU A 135 27.40 -8.60 26.86
CA LEU A 135 28.58 -8.39 27.69
C LEU A 135 28.34 -7.16 28.60
N PRO A 136 29.09 -6.99 29.71
CA PRO A 136 29.04 -5.75 30.51
C PRO A 136 29.28 -4.47 29.71
N SER A 137 29.97 -4.56 28.56
CA SER A 137 30.18 -3.48 27.57
C SER A 137 28.95 -3.17 26.71
N SER A 138 27.92 -4.02 26.71
CA SER A 138 26.63 -3.79 26.06
C SER A 138 25.72 -2.83 26.83
N ARG A 139 26.13 -2.41 28.04
CA ARG A 139 25.44 -1.35 28.79
C ARG A 139 25.41 -0.08 27.96
N TYR A 140 24.25 0.58 27.93
CA TYR A 140 24.08 1.84 27.22
C TYR A 140 25.11 2.87 27.72
N VAL A 141 26.03 3.25 26.85
CA VAL A 141 26.94 4.37 27.08
C VAL A 141 26.34 5.58 26.37
N PRO A 142 26.05 6.69 27.09
CA PRO A 142 25.54 7.92 26.49
C PRO A 142 26.43 8.34 25.32
N ARG A 143 25.82 8.63 24.16
CA ARG A 143 26.55 9.02 22.94
C ARG A 143 27.32 10.32 23.18
N LYS A 144 28.63 10.22 23.45
CA LYS A 144 29.54 11.35 23.30
C LYS A 144 29.61 11.70 21.82
N LYS A 145 29.42 12.97 21.45
CA LYS A 145 29.60 13.45 20.07
C LYS A 145 31.02 13.10 19.62
N ARG A 146 31.14 12.04 18.83
CA ARG A 146 32.40 11.65 18.23
C ARG A 146 32.71 12.68 17.15
N VAL A 147 33.77 13.45 17.35
CA VAL A 147 34.33 14.28 16.28
C VAL A 147 34.85 13.30 15.23
N LEU A 148 34.13 13.18 14.12
CA LEU A 148 34.59 12.40 12.97
C LEU A 148 35.86 13.07 12.46
N ARG A 149 37.01 12.50 12.81
CA ARG A 149 38.25 12.84 12.12
C ARG A 149 38.26 12.03 10.83
N PRO A 150 38.37 12.66 9.64
CA PRO A 150 38.54 11.91 8.41
C PRO A 150 39.75 11.02 8.55
N ASN A 151 39.60 9.74 8.19
CA ASN A 151 40.67 8.77 8.26
C ASN A 151 41.59 9.01 7.05
N THR A 152 42.60 9.87 7.23
CA THR A 152 43.57 10.24 6.18
C THR A 152 44.55 9.11 5.84
N ASP A 153 44.58 8.04 6.67
CA ASP A 153 45.58 6.99 6.60
C ASP A 153 45.19 5.81 5.68
N ILE A 154 44.00 5.85 5.07
CA ILE A 154 43.61 4.86 4.08
C ILE A 154 44.15 5.30 2.72
N PRO A 155 45.16 4.63 2.15
CA PRO A 155 45.58 4.95 0.79
C PRO A 155 44.40 4.69 -0.15
N ILE A 156 43.92 5.77 -0.78
CA ILE A 156 42.89 5.70 -1.82
C ILE A 156 43.51 4.89 -2.96
N ARG A 157 43.09 3.63 -3.12
CA ARG A 157 43.46 2.84 -4.29
C ARG A 157 42.95 3.57 -5.52
N SER A 158 43.86 3.95 -6.42
CA SER A 158 43.52 4.53 -7.71
C SER A 158 42.71 3.49 -8.50
N ILE A 159 41.40 3.70 -8.59
CA ILE A 159 40.52 2.87 -9.41
C ILE A 159 40.80 3.23 -10.87
N ASP A 160 41.09 2.21 -11.68
CA ASP A 160 41.28 2.32 -13.13
C ASP A 160 40.12 3.11 -13.77
N GLU A 161 40.44 4.12 -14.58
CA GLU A 161 39.46 5.04 -15.18
C GLU A 161 38.52 4.28 -16.13
N THR A 162 39.00 3.22 -16.77
CA THR A 162 38.20 2.37 -17.67
C THR A 162 37.09 1.62 -16.92
N LEU A 163 37.38 1.16 -15.69
CA LEU A 163 36.39 0.51 -14.82
C LEU A 163 35.34 1.53 -14.34
N ARG A 164 35.78 2.75 -14.06
CA ARG A 164 34.93 3.85 -13.60
C ARG A 164 33.93 4.27 -14.66
N GLU A 165 34.38 4.39 -15.91
CA GLU A 165 33.52 4.68 -17.06
C GLU A 165 32.53 3.55 -17.35
N ARG A 166 32.98 2.28 -17.27
CA ARG A 166 32.10 1.12 -17.41
C ARG A 166 30.99 1.09 -16.37
N VAL A 167 31.32 1.27 -15.09
CA VAL A 167 30.33 1.28 -13.99
C VAL A 167 29.37 2.46 -14.14
N ARG A 168 29.86 3.65 -14.55
CA ARG A 168 29.01 4.80 -14.84
C ARG A 168 28.03 4.48 -15.96
N ARG A 169 28.50 3.91 -17.08
CA ARG A 169 27.64 3.54 -18.20
C ARG A 169 26.60 2.48 -17.80
N GLU A 170 27.01 1.43 -17.10
CA GLU A 170 26.12 0.36 -16.62
C GLU A 170 25.08 0.89 -15.62
N SER A 171 25.48 1.81 -14.73
CA SER A 171 24.56 2.47 -13.80
C SER A 171 23.56 3.37 -14.53
N ALA A 172 24.01 4.12 -15.55
CA ALA A 172 23.16 4.96 -16.37
C ALA A 172 22.15 4.12 -17.17
N GLU A 173 22.59 2.97 -17.72
CA GLU A 173 21.71 2.01 -18.39
C GLU A 173 20.70 1.39 -17.41
N ARG A 174 21.11 1.03 -16.20
CA ARG A 174 20.18 0.53 -15.16
C ARG A 174 19.13 1.58 -14.78
N VAL A 175 19.53 2.84 -14.63
CA VAL A 175 18.59 3.94 -14.35
C VAL A 175 17.68 4.20 -15.55
N ALA A 176 18.21 4.10 -16.78
CA ALA A 176 17.44 4.22 -18.01
C ALA A 176 16.41 3.09 -18.18
N ARG A 177 16.72 1.87 -17.71
CA ARG A 177 15.79 0.73 -17.71
C ARG A 177 14.79 0.76 -16.54
N SER A 178 15.14 1.42 -15.43
CA SER A 178 14.24 1.49 -14.27
C SER A 178 12.99 2.31 -14.58
N ILE A 179 11.81 1.73 -14.33
CA ILE A 179 10.53 2.43 -14.45
C ILE A 179 10.36 3.32 -13.23
N SER A 180 10.66 4.62 -13.39
CA SER A 180 10.46 5.61 -12.34
C SER A 180 9.08 6.25 -12.46
N ARG A 181 8.56 6.75 -11.33
CA ARG A 181 7.34 7.57 -11.27
C ARG A 181 7.34 8.69 -12.32
N GLN A 182 8.44 9.43 -12.43
CA GLN A 182 8.58 10.54 -13.38
C GLN A 182 8.43 10.09 -14.83
N LYS A 183 8.97 8.92 -15.19
CA LYS A 183 8.80 8.35 -16.55
C LYS A 183 7.34 8.04 -16.84
N ILE A 184 6.63 7.43 -15.90
CA ILE A 184 5.20 7.10 -16.04
C ILE A 184 4.35 8.37 -16.13
N GLU A 185 4.64 9.39 -15.31
CA GLU A 185 3.95 10.68 -15.39
C GLU A 185 4.17 11.36 -16.76
N THR A 186 5.42 11.43 -17.23
CA THR A 186 5.73 12.02 -18.54
C THR A 186 5.06 11.24 -19.66
N TRP A 187 5.09 9.91 -19.61
CA TRP A 187 4.43 9.05 -20.58
C TRP A 187 2.91 9.31 -20.62
N ILE A 188 2.22 9.30 -19.48
CA ILE A 188 0.78 9.58 -19.41
C ILE A 188 0.44 10.98 -19.92
N LEU A 189 1.27 11.99 -19.61
CA LEU A 189 1.06 13.35 -20.09
C LEU A 189 1.26 13.47 -21.60
N ASN A 190 2.19 12.70 -22.18
CA ASN A 190 2.39 12.63 -23.62
C ASN A 190 1.20 11.92 -24.30
N VAL A 191 0.73 10.81 -23.74
CA VAL A 191 -0.43 10.07 -24.27
C VAL A 191 -1.72 10.89 -24.18
N LEU A 192 -1.92 11.63 -23.08
CA LEU A 192 -3.05 12.55 -22.94
C LEU A 192 -2.94 13.73 -23.91
N GLY A 193 -1.72 14.19 -24.24
CA GLY A 193 -1.49 15.36 -25.09
C GLY A 193 -2.29 16.57 -24.60
N GLN A 194 -3.16 17.11 -25.46
CA GLN A 194 -4.07 18.22 -25.14
C GLN A 194 -5.37 17.78 -24.44
N ARG A 195 -5.65 16.48 -24.37
CA ARG A 195 -6.86 15.96 -23.71
C ARG A 195 -6.75 16.13 -22.20
N SER A 196 -7.84 16.58 -21.58
CA SER A 196 -7.96 16.72 -20.12
C SER A 196 -8.18 15.37 -19.41
N SER A 197 -8.72 14.39 -20.13
CA SER A 197 -9.01 13.05 -19.60
C SER A 197 -9.08 11.96 -20.69
N MET A 198 -8.82 10.71 -20.30
CA MET A 198 -8.90 9.51 -21.15
C MET A 198 -9.38 8.31 -20.33
N LYS A 199 -10.10 7.34 -20.91
CA LYS A 199 -10.44 6.08 -20.23
C LYS A 199 -9.26 5.11 -20.23
N ILE A 200 -9.17 4.23 -19.22
CA ILE A 200 -8.12 3.22 -19.17
C ILE A 200 -8.24 2.21 -20.33
N GLY A 201 -9.45 1.88 -20.78
CA GLY A 201 -9.62 1.03 -21.97
C GLY A 201 -8.99 1.63 -23.24
N GLU A 202 -9.08 2.95 -23.42
CA GLU A 202 -8.42 3.65 -24.53
C GLU A 202 -6.89 3.64 -24.38
N LEU A 203 -6.39 3.80 -23.15
CA LEU A 203 -4.97 3.70 -22.84
C LEU A 203 -4.41 2.29 -23.11
N LEU A 204 -5.20 1.26 -22.79
CA LEU A 204 -4.85 -0.14 -23.03
C LEU A 204 -4.76 -0.46 -24.52
N ALA A 205 -5.70 0.07 -25.33
CA ALA A 205 -5.67 -0.09 -26.79
C ALA A 205 -4.37 0.50 -27.38
N LEU A 206 -4.01 1.72 -26.97
CA LEU A 206 -2.76 2.39 -27.41
C LEU A 206 -1.49 1.62 -27.00
N LEU A 207 -1.47 1.07 -25.78
CA LEU A 207 -0.36 0.24 -25.31
C LEU A 207 -0.17 -1.03 -26.16
N ARG A 208 -1.27 -1.60 -26.67
CA ARG A 208 -1.26 -2.82 -27.48
C ARG A 208 -0.91 -2.59 -28.95
N GLU A 209 -1.15 -1.39 -29.47
CA GLU A 209 -0.70 -0.99 -30.82
C GLU A 209 0.83 -0.82 -30.91
N THR A 210 1.53 -0.77 -29.78
CA THR A 210 2.98 -0.66 -29.72
C THR A 210 3.65 -2.03 -29.92
N GLU A 211 4.73 -2.11 -30.72
CA GLU A 211 5.46 -3.35 -31.04
C GLU A 211 5.90 -4.19 -29.82
N SER A 212 6.07 -3.55 -28.65
CA SER A 212 6.35 -4.23 -27.37
C SER A 212 5.42 -3.68 -26.26
N PRO A 213 4.25 -4.28 -26.02
CA PRO A 213 3.32 -3.80 -25.02
C PRO A 213 3.85 -4.06 -23.60
N ASP A 214 4.39 -3.02 -22.96
CA ASP A 214 4.79 -3.09 -21.56
C ASP A 214 3.57 -2.88 -20.65
N LEU A 215 2.83 -3.97 -20.41
CA LEU A 215 1.67 -3.98 -19.51
C LEU A 215 2.02 -3.58 -18.06
N LEU A 216 3.31 -3.58 -17.67
CA LEU A 216 3.71 -3.09 -16.36
C LEU A 216 3.46 -1.58 -16.23
N GLN A 217 3.52 -0.82 -17.33
CA GLN A 217 3.21 0.61 -17.31
C GLN A 217 1.77 0.86 -16.84
N LEU A 218 0.84 0.00 -17.24
CA LEU A 218 -0.54 0.06 -16.76
C LEU A 218 -0.64 -0.15 -15.25
N LEU A 219 0.12 -1.11 -14.70
CA LEU A 219 0.18 -1.33 -13.26
C LEU A 219 0.70 -0.08 -12.52
N TYR A 220 1.75 0.55 -13.05
CA TYR A 220 2.28 1.80 -12.49
C TYR A 220 1.29 2.98 -12.63
N VAL A 221 0.47 3.00 -13.68
CA VAL A 221 -0.62 3.99 -13.81
C VAL A 221 -1.61 3.85 -12.66
N TYR A 222 -1.99 2.62 -12.32
CA TYR A 222 -2.84 2.38 -11.15
C TYR A 222 -2.12 2.76 -9.86
N LEU A 223 -0.86 2.37 -9.69
CA LEU A 223 -0.09 2.62 -8.47
C LEU A 223 0.03 4.13 -8.17
N TYR A 224 0.47 4.92 -9.15
CA TYR A 224 0.70 6.36 -8.94
C TYR A 224 -0.57 7.19 -9.11
N GLY A 225 -1.59 6.69 -9.82
CA GLY A 225 -2.84 7.40 -10.02
C GLY A 225 -3.72 7.58 -8.77
N TYR A 226 -3.42 6.84 -7.69
CA TYR A 226 -4.01 7.03 -6.35
C TYR A 226 -3.15 7.92 -5.44
N ASP A 227 -1.91 8.21 -5.81
CA ASP A 227 -1.03 9.06 -5.02
C ASP A 227 -1.37 10.54 -5.26
N ASP A 228 -1.45 11.32 -4.19
CA ASP A 228 -1.76 12.74 -4.26
C ASP A 228 -0.64 13.56 -4.90
N TRP A 229 0.58 13.06 -4.93
CA TRP A 229 1.71 13.78 -5.53
C TRP A 229 1.81 13.63 -7.05
N ALA A 230 0.96 12.80 -7.68
CA ALA A 230 1.04 12.55 -9.11
C ALA A 230 0.41 13.70 -9.92
N LYS A 231 0.96 13.94 -11.12
CA LYS A 231 0.45 14.96 -12.07
C LYS A 231 -0.86 14.57 -12.76
N TYR A 232 -1.34 13.36 -12.50
CA TYR A 232 -2.61 12.84 -12.99
C TYR A 232 -3.32 12.10 -11.84
N ARG A 233 -4.63 11.91 -11.96
CA ARG A 233 -5.45 11.22 -10.95
C ARG A 233 -6.45 10.29 -11.63
N LEU A 234 -6.68 9.14 -11.01
CA LEU A 234 -7.71 8.21 -11.44
C LEU A 234 -9.09 8.59 -10.89
N GLY A 235 -10.10 8.47 -11.74
CA GLY A 235 -11.50 8.66 -11.36
C GLY A 235 -11.95 7.67 -10.28
N LYS A 236 -12.96 8.08 -9.51
CA LYS A 236 -13.56 7.25 -8.46
C LYS A 236 -14.47 6.15 -9.03
N ASN A 237 -15.01 6.36 -10.23
CA ASN A 237 -15.87 5.41 -10.93
C ASN A 237 -15.04 4.20 -11.36
N LYS A 238 -15.51 3.02 -10.99
CA LYS A 238 -14.86 1.73 -11.24
C LYS A 238 -15.85 0.86 -12.00
N GLU A 239 -15.59 0.66 -13.28
CA GLU A 239 -16.27 -0.36 -14.08
C GLU A 239 -15.26 -1.48 -14.31
N ILE A 240 -15.66 -2.74 -14.10
CA ILE A 240 -14.79 -3.87 -14.42
C ILE A 240 -15.11 -4.27 -15.83
N GLU A 241 -14.13 -4.13 -16.71
CA GLU A 241 -14.22 -4.54 -18.11
C GLU A 241 -13.23 -5.66 -18.36
N GLU A 242 -13.64 -6.55 -19.25
CA GLU A 242 -12.82 -7.64 -19.74
C GLU A 242 -12.61 -7.40 -21.23
N GLN A 243 -11.35 -7.17 -21.60
CA GLN A 243 -10.96 -7.03 -23.00
C GLN A 243 -9.97 -8.14 -23.33
N ASP A 244 -10.43 -9.06 -24.18
CA ASP A 244 -9.79 -10.31 -24.55
C ASP A 244 -9.43 -11.21 -23.37
N THR A 245 -8.22 -11.06 -22.83
CA THR A 245 -7.62 -11.93 -21.79
C THR A 245 -7.26 -11.15 -20.52
N VAL A 246 -7.46 -9.83 -20.50
CA VAL A 246 -7.09 -8.96 -19.37
C VAL A 246 -8.35 -8.35 -18.78
N ARG A 247 -8.60 -8.69 -17.51
CA ARG A 247 -9.63 -8.05 -16.69
C ARG A 247 -9.04 -6.83 -15.98
N TYR A 248 -9.57 -5.64 -16.25
CA TYR A 248 -9.08 -4.40 -15.66
C TYR A 248 -10.23 -3.53 -15.13
N SER A 249 -9.87 -2.55 -14.30
CA SER A 249 -10.80 -1.57 -13.74
C SER A 249 -10.86 -0.37 -14.68
N ASN A 250 -11.78 -0.30 -15.63
CA ASN A 250 -11.93 0.89 -16.45
C ASN A 250 -12.24 2.12 -15.58
N ARG A 251 -11.32 3.09 -15.61
CA ARG A 251 -11.42 4.36 -14.90
C ARG A 251 -11.01 5.48 -15.84
N THR A 252 -11.41 6.70 -15.49
CA THR A 252 -10.94 7.88 -16.21
C THR A 252 -9.62 8.36 -15.62
N VAL A 253 -8.56 8.39 -16.42
CA VAL A 253 -7.31 9.09 -16.11
C VAL A 253 -7.54 10.57 -16.38
N ARG A 254 -7.33 11.45 -15.39
CA ARG A 254 -7.50 12.90 -15.53
C ARG A 254 -6.19 13.62 -15.22
N ARG A 255 -5.86 14.64 -16.00
CA ARG A 255 -4.74 15.54 -15.70
C ARG A 255 -5.06 16.32 -14.41
N LYS A 256 -4.11 16.37 -13.46
CA LYS A 256 -4.24 17.21 -12.28
C LYS A 256 -3.91 18.65 -12.71
N GLY A 257 -4.89 19.55 -12.62
CA GLY A 257 -4.66 20.97 -12.87
C GLY A 257 -3.58 21.50 -11.91
N LYS A 258 -2.76 22.46 -12.36
CA LYS A 258 -1.85 23.17 -11.45
C LYS A 258 -2.69 23.72 -10.29
N ILE A 259 -2.40 23.26 -9.08
CA ILE A 259 -2.81 23.97 -7.87
C ILE A 259 -2.10 25.33 -7.97
N LYS A 260 -2.87 26.40 -8.15
CA LYS A 260 -2.36 27.76 -7.98
C LYS A 260 -2.07 28.00 -6.51
#